data_AF-K2F6Z0-F1
#
_entry.id   AF-K2F6Z0-F1
#
_cell.length_a   1.000
_cell.length_b   1.000
_cell.length_c   1.000
_cell.angle_alpha   90.00
_cell.angle_beta   90.00
_cell.angle_gamma   90.00
#
_symmetry.space_group_name_H-M   'P 1'
#
loop_
_entity.id
_entity.type
_entity.pdbx_description
1 polymer ?
#
loop_
_entity_poly.entity_id
_entity_poly.type
_entity_poly.pdbx_seq_one_letter_code
_entity_poly.pdbx_strand_id
1 'polypeptide(L)'
;GKALAGIGLLAGGLALVLGGLTLLLHLMSGIGLGMDDLLRIAIVWAVAVAYTACFFLVSFILSLHMKQPSHALLVAFAIWLTLVLVAPQIGDTLDPDNQVAGGVFKQLNIAKPDQIQIMKGFATFETVRDGIEQASVTKHFERFTFAVLGIKATYAGMPLGPILIEMLANLIWIFLNALGLGALALALPLNPDRLAKA
;
A
#
# COMPACT_ATOMS: atom_id res chain seq x y z
N GLY A 1 20.28 16.36 -5.45
CA GLY A 1 20.68 16.85 -4.11
C GLY A 1 19.56 16.70 -3.10
N LYS A 2 18.70 17.72 -2.94
CA LYS A 2 17.69 17.78 -1.86
C LYS A 2 16.61 16.68 -1.91
N ALA A 3 16.14 16.30 -3.10
CA ALA A 3 15.15 15.22 -3.24
C ALA A 3 15.71 13.84 -2.79
N LEU A 4 16.96 13.53 -3.16
CA LEU A 4 17.64 12.31 -2.71
C LEU A 4 17.85 12.30 -1.19
N ALA A 5 18.18 13.45 -0.59
CA ALA A 5 18.25 13.58 0.86
C ALA A 5 16.89 13.35 1.53
N GLY A 6 15.80 13.86 0.93
CA GLY A 6 14.43 13.59 1.40
C GLY A 6 14.07 12.11 1.36
N ILE A 7 14.38 11.43 0.25
CA ILE A 7 14.19 9.97 0.13
C ILE A 7 15.06 9.23 1.15
N GLY A 8 16.30 9.66 1.36
CA GLY A 8 17.21 9.08 2.36
C GLY A 8 16.67 9.21 3.79
N LEU A 9 16.13 10.38 4.15
CA LEU A 9 15.48 10.60 5.46
C LEU A 9 14.25 9.72 5.62
N LEU A 10 13.42 9.60 4.58
CA LEU A 10 12.25 8.73 4.57
C LEU A 10 12.66 7.26 4.74
N ALA A 11 13.64 6.80 3.99
CA ALA A 11 14.14 5.43 4.04
C ALA A 11 14.76 5.11 5.41
N GLY A 12 15.56 6.02 5.96
CA GLY A 12 16.13 5.89 7.30
C GLY A 12 15.07 5.87 8.40
N GLY A 13 14.07 6.76 8.33
CA GLY A 13 12.95 6.77 9.27
C GLY A 13 12.14 5.47 9.24
N LEU A 14 11.82 4.97 8.04
CA LEU A 14 11.15 3.67 7.89
C LEU A 14 12.03 2.52 8.38
N ALA A 15 13.34 2.55 8.14
CA ALA A 15 14.25 1.51 8.63
C ALA A 15 14.28 1.46 10.16
N LEU A 16 14.26 2.62 10.83
CA LEU A 16 14.19 2.69 12.30
C LEU A 16 12.88 2.10 12.82
N VAL A 17 11.74 2.45 12.21
CA VAL A 17 10.43 1.93 12.64
C VAL A 17 10.33 0.43 12.38
N LEU A 18 10.60 -0.04 11.16
CA LEU A 18 10.53 -1.46 10.82
C LEU A 18 11.56 -2.28 11.61
N GLY A 19 12.79 -1.78 11.76
CA GLY A 19 13.83 -2.41 12.56
C GLY A 19 13.45 -2.51 14.03
N GLY A 20 12.87 -1.44 14.60
CA GLY A 20 12.35 -1.44 15.96
C GLY A 20 11.22 -2.46 16.15
N LEU A 21 10.26 -2.51 15.23
CA LEU A 21 9.16 -3.49 15.26
C LEU A 21 9.67 -4.92 15.10
N THR A 22 10.66 -5.14 14.22
CA THR A 22 11.30 -6.44 14.01
C THR A 22 12.02 -6.91 15.26
N LEU A 23 12.76 -6.01 15.93
CA LEU A 23 13.42 -6.31 17.20
C LEU A 23 12.41 -6.66 18.29
N LEU A 24 11.34 -5.87 18.42
CA LEU A 24 10.27 -6.15 19.38
C LEU A 24 9.62 -7.51 19.10
N LEU A 25 9.32 -7.81 17.83
CA LEU A 25 8.76 -9.10 17.44
C LEU A 25 9.72 -10.26 17.77
N HIS A 26 11.01 -10.10 17.52
CA HIS A 26 12.01 -11.10 17.88
C HIS A 26 12.06 -11.35 19.39
N LEU A 27 12.07 -10.28 20.19
CA LEU A 27 12.09 -10.37 21.66
C LEU A 27 10.80 -10.97 22.25
N MET A 28 9.65 -10.73 21.62
CA MET A 28 8.34 -11.15 22.15
C MET A 28 7.86 -12.51 21.63
N SER A 29 8.23 -12.90 20.41
CA SER A 29 7.72 -14.12 19.78
C SER A 29 8.38 -15.40 20.26
N GLY A 30 9.59 -15.31 20.84
CA GLY A 30 10.42 -16.49 21.15
C GLY A 30 10.92 -17.24 19.91
N ILE A 31 10.67 -16.71 18.70
CA ILE A 31 11.10 -17.28 17.43
C ILE A 31 12.32 -16.49 16.93
N GLY A 32 13.40 -17.21 16.62
CA GLY A 32 14.59 -16.63 16.00
C GLY A 32 14.30 -16.19 14.57
N LEU A 33 14.64 -14.94 14.24
CA LEU A 33 14.56 -14.47 12.85
C LEU A 33 15.75 -15.02 12.06
N GLY A 34 15.44 -15.72 10.97
CA GLY A 34 16.45 -16.20 10.03
C GLY A 34 16.87 -15.14 9.02
N MET A 35 17.88 -15.46 8.22
CA MET A 35 18.32 -14.61 7.12
C MET A 35 17.21 -14.41 6.06
N ASP A 36 16.36 -15.42 5.82
CA ASP A 36 15.22 -15.31 4.90
C ASP A 36 14.20 -14.27 5.39
N ASP A 37 13.91 -14.26 6.70
CA ASP A 37 12.99 -13.29 7.31
C ASP A 37 13.52 -11.86 7.17
N LEU A 38 14.82 -11.68 7.46
CA LEU A 38 15.48 -10.38 7.31
C LEU A 38 15.46 -9.90 5.85
N LEU A 39 15.64 -10.80 4.89
CA LEU A 39 15.58 -10.46 3.46
C LEU A 39 14.16 -10.05 3.04
N ARG A 40 13.13 -10.78 3.50
CA ARG A 40 11.72 -10.41 3.27
C ARG A 40 11.41 -9.03 3.83
N ILE A 41 11.84 -8.75 5.06
CA ILE A 41 11.67 -7.45 5.71
C ILE A 41 12.40 -6.35 4.94
N ALA A 42 13.63 -6.61 4.47
CA ALA A 42 14.39 -5.65 3.67
C ALA A 42 13.72 -5.33 2.33
N ILE A 43 13.16 -6.33 1.65
CA ILE A 43 12.38 -6.12 0.41
C ILE A 43 11.13 -5.29 0.71
N VAL A 44 10.38 -5.63 1.77
CA VAL A 44 9.20 -4.87 2.19
C VAL A 44 9.57 -3.42 2.52
N TRP A 45 10.68 -3.20 3.22
CA TRP A 45 11.19 -1.86 3.51
C TRP A 45 11.46 -1.06 2.23
N ALA A 46 12.16 -1.66 1.25
CA ALA A 46 12.46 -0.98 -0.02
C ALA A 46 11.18 -0.59 -0.77
N VAL A 47 10.16 -1.46 -0.80
CA VAL A 47 8.87 -1.14 -1.44
C VAL A 47 8.07 -0.14 -0.61
N ALA A 48 8.16 -0.17 0.72
CA ALA A 48 7.52 0.81 1.60
C ALA A 48 8.07 2.22 1.39
N VAL A 49 9.36 2.35 1.05
CA VAL A 49 9.96 3.64 0.65
C VAL A 49 9.27 4.20 -0.59
N ALA A 50 9.11 3.39 -1.65
CA ALA A 50 8.44 3.81 -2.88
C ALA A 50 6.95 4.16 -2.63
N TYR A 51 6.26 3.32 -1.87
CA TYR A 51 4.87 3.54 -1.45
C TYR A 51 4.70 4.88 -0.70
N THR A 52 5.54 5.12 0.31
CA THR A 52 5.45 6.34 1.13
C THR A 52 5.88 7.57 0.34
N ALA A 53 6.79 7.43 -0.63
CA ALA A 53 7.17 8.51 -1.52
C ALA A 53 5.97 9.04 -2.34
N CYS A 54 4.99 8.20 -2.69
CA CYS A 54 3.76 8.66 -3.34
C CYS A 54 3.01 9.70 -2.50
N PHE A 55 2.86 9.47 -1.19
CA PHE A 55 2.22 10.43 -0.29
C PHE A 55 2.98 11.76 -0.26
N PHE A 56 4.30 11.71 -0.10
CA PHE A 56 5.11 12.92 -0.05
C PHE A 56 5.12 13.68 -1.39
N LEU A 57 5.07 12.98 -2.52
CA LEU A 57 4.95 13.60 -3.83
C LEU A 57 3.59 14.29 -4.02
N VAL A 58 2.49 13.66 -3.61
CA VAL A 58 1.16 14.30 -3.61
C VAL A 58 1.16 15.56 -2.74
N SER A 59 1.69 15.45 -1.51
CA SER A 59 1.79 16.58 -0.59
C SER A 59 2.67 17.72 -1.14
N PHE A 60 3.77 17.36 -1.80
CA PHE A 60 4.67 18.31 -2.45
C PHE A 60 3.97 19.03 -3.62
N ILE A 61 3.30 18.29 -4.50
CA ILE A 61 2.52 18.87 -5.62
C ILE A 61 1.48 19.86 -5.08
N LEU A 62 0.71 19.47 -4.07
CA LEU A 62 -0.29 20.36 -3.47
C LEU A 62 0.34 21.59 -2.84
N SER A 63 1.49 21.44 -2.19
CA SER A 63 2.21 22.56 -1.57
C SER A 63 2.72 23.59 -2.59
N LEU A 64 3.01 23.17 -3.82
CA LEU A 64 3.39 24.07 -4.91
C LEU A 64 2.20 24.89 -5.45
N HIS A 65 0.96 24.41 -5.27
CA HIS A 65 -0.22 24.99 -5.91
C HIS A 65 -1.18 25.67 -4.92
N MET A 66 -1.09 25.37 -3.63
CA MET A 66 -1.94 25.96 -2.60
C MET A 66 -1.27 27.16 -1.93
N LYS A 67 -2.09 28.10 -1.45
CA LYS A 67 -1.60 29.35 -0.85
C LYS A 67 -0.86 29.16 0.47
N GLN A 68 -1.15 28.08 1.20
CA GLN A 68 -0.57 27.77 2.50
C GLN A 68 -0.17 26.30 2.57
N PRO A 69 1.08 25.97 2.93
CA PRO A 69 1.54 24.59 3.05
C PRO A 69 0.74 23.74 4.05
N SER A 70 0.22 24.35 5.11
CA SER A 70 -0.65 23.69 6.09
C SER A 70 -1.92 23.13 5.45
N HIS A 71 -2.55 23.92 4.56
CA HIS A 71 -3.74 23.49 3.83
C HIS A 71 -3.40 22.39 2.82
N ALA A 72 -2.25 22.48 2.14
CA ALA A 72 -1.77 21.43 1.26
C ALA A 72 -1.59 20.10 1.99
N LEU A 73 -0.99 20.14 3.18
CA LEU A 73 -0.81 18.94 4.00
C LEU A 73 -2.15 18.33 4.44
N LEU A 74 -3.10 19.16 4.90
CA LEU A 74 -4.43 18.68 5.29
C LEU A 74 -5.18 18.04 4.12
N VAL A 75 -5.13 18.65 2.93
CA VAL A 75 -5.74 18.10 1.72
C VAL A 75 -5.03 16.82 1.29
N ALA A 76 -3.69 16.78 1.35
CA ALA A 76 -2.92 15.57 1.05
C ALA A 76 -3.30 14.43 2.00
N PHE A 77 -3.45 14.70 3.30
CA PHE A 77 -3.93 13.73 4.27
C PHE A 77 -5.36 13.28 3.97
N ALA A 78 -6.29 14.18 3.64
CA ALA A 78 -7.66 13.81 3.30
C ALA A 78 -7.72 12.90 2.07
N ILE A 79 -6.96 13.24 1.01
CA ILE A 79 -6.83 12.40 -0.20
C ILE A 79 -6.24 11.05 0.17
N TRP A 80 -5.14 11.04 0.92
CA TRP A 80 -4.44 9.82 1.28
C TRP A 80 -5.30 8.90 2.15
N LEU A 81 -5.93 9.43 3.20
CA LEU A 81 -6.86 8.66 4.04
C LEU A 81 -8.02 8.09 3.23
N THR A 82 -8.52 8.85 2.26
CA THR A 82 -9.57 8.35 1.36
C THR A 82 -9.07 7.16 0.54
N LEU A 83 -7.86 7.23 -0.02
CA LEU A 83 -7.30 6.19 -0.89
C LEU A 83 -6.78 4.95 -0.14
N VAL A 84 -6.27 5.15 1.08
CA VAL A 84 -5.57 4.13 1.87
C VAL A 84 -6.46 3.48 2.92
N LEU A 85 -7.41 4.23 3.48
CA LEU A 85 -8.30 3.72 4.52
C LEU A 85 -9.72 3.57 4.00
N VAL A 86 -10.34 4.65 3.53
CA VAL A 86 -11.79 4.64 3.21
C VAL A 86 -12.09 3.72 2.04
N ALA A 87 -11.44 3.92 0.90
CA ALA A 87 -11.69 3.15 -0.32
C ALA A 87 -11.42 1.64 -0.13
N PRO A 88 -10.28 1.20 0.45
CA PRO A 88 -10.05 -0.21 0.76
C PRO A 88 -11.04 -0.78 1.76
N GLN A 89 -11.41 -0.03 2.82
CA GLN A 89 -12.37 -0.51 3.82
C GLN A 89 -13.78 -0.64 3.27
N ILE A 90 -14.18 0.25 2.35
CA ILE A 90 -15.42 0.08 1.59
C ILE A 90 -15.34 -1.28 0.89
N GLY A 91 -14.26 -1.59 0.17
CA GLY A 91 -14.12 -2.90 -0.46
C GLY A 91 -14.17 -4.09 0.50
N ASP A 92 -13.41 -4.04 1.60
CA ASP A 92 -13.33 -5.14 2.57
C ASP A 92 -14.65 -5.35 3.34
N THR A 93 -15.37 -4.27 3.71
CA THR A 93 -16.67 -4.33 4.40
C THR A 93 -17.77 -4.89 3.50
N LEU A 94 -17.62 -4.65 2.21
CA LEU A 94 -18.61 -4.97 1.20
C LEU A 94 -18.48 -6.39 0.66
N ASP A 95 -17.33 -7.04 0.85
CA ASP A 95 -17.15 -8.46 0.57
C ASP A 95 -17.76 -9.30 1.71
N PRO A 96 -18.85 -10.06 1.44
CA PRO A 96 -19.48 -10.91 2.45
C PRO A 96 -18.50 -11.92 3.04
N ASP A 97 -17.55 -12.45 2.26
CA ASP A 97 -16.59 -13.43 2.76
C ASP A 97 -15.59 -12.83 3.75
N ASN A 98 -15.39 -11.51 3.72
CA ASN A 98 -14.53 -10.82 4.68
C ASN A 98 -15.26 -10.46 5.99
N GLN A 99 -16.58 -10.65 6.09
CA GLN A 99 -17.38 -10.29 7.29
C GLN A 99 -17.39 -11.37 8.38
N VAL A 100 -17.01 -12.61 8.05
CA VAL A 100 -16.94 -13.71 9.02
C VAL A 100 -15.69 -14.54 8.82
N ALA A 101 -15.11 -15.00 9.93
CA ALA A 101 -13.93 -15.86 9.91
C ALA A 101 -14.19 -17.12 9.07
N GLY A 102 -13.48 -17.24 7.95
CA GLY A 102 -13.59 -18.36 7.02
C GLY A 102 -14.57 -18.16 5.86
N GLY A 103 -15.28 -17.04 5.78
CA GLY A 103 -16.19 -16.67 4.69
C GLY A 103 -17.64 -17.08 4.90
N VAL A 104 -18.58 -16.17 4.62
CA VAL A 104 -20.03 -16.43 4.68
C VAL A 104 -20.38 -17.63 3.80
N PHE A 105 -19.88 -17.68 2.58
CA PHE A 105 -20.24 -18.75 1.64
C PHE A 105 -19.75 -20.12 2.11
N LYS A 106 -18.54 -20.17 2.68
CA LYS A 106 -17.99 -21.40 3.26
C LYS A 106 -18.73 -21.84 4.51
N GLN A 107 -19.09 -20.92 5.40
CA GLN A 107 -19.86 -21.23 6.61
C GLN A 107 -21.27 -21.75 6.28
N LEU A 108 -21.89 -21.22 5.23
CA LEU A 108 -23.19 -21.64 4.75
C LEU A 108 -23.15 -22.89 3.85
N ASN A 109 -21.97 -23.49 3.64
CA ASN A 109 -21.75 -24.62 2.72
C ASN A 109 -22.31 -24.38 1.31
N ILE A 110 -22.26 -23.13 0.84
CA ILE A 110 -22.72 -22.76 -0.50
C ILE A 110 -21.68 -23.27 -1.51
N ALA A 111 -22.12 -24.04 -2.50
CA ALA A 111 -21.23 -24.54 -3.53
C ALA A 111 -20.70 -23.38 -4.39
N LYS A 112 -19.44 -23.49 -4.85
CA LYS A 112 -18.76 -22.45 -5.63
C LYS A 112 -19.55 -21.97 -6.87
N PRO A 113 -20.28 -22.83 -7.62
CA PRO A 113 -21.14 -22.38 -8.72
C PRO A 113 -22.28 -21.46 -8.26
N ASP A 114 -22.88 -21.76 -7.11
CA ASP A 114 -23.99 -20.99 -6.54
C ASP A 114 -23.50 -19.65 -5.98
N GLN A 115 -22.28 -19.63 -5.39
CA GLN A 115 -21.60 -18.39 -5.02
C GLN A 115 -21.45 -17.45 -6.22
N ILE A 116 -20.94 -17.96 -7.36
CA ILE A 116 -20.78 -17.16 -8.58
C ILE A 116 -22.14 -16.63 -9.06
N GLN A 117 -23.20 -17.43 -8.95
CA GLN A 117 -24.54 -17.00 -9.34
C GLN A 117 -25.11 -15.92 -8.43
N ILE A 118 -24.87 -16.00 -7.11
CA ILE A 118 -25.25 -14.96 -6.14
C ILE A 118 -24.46 -13.67 -6.42
N MET A 119 -23.16 -13.77 -6.66
CA MET A 119 -22.31 -12.62 -6.96
C MET A 119 -22.69 -11.90 -8.26
N LYS A 120 -23.26 -12.60 -9.25
CA LYS A 120 -23.79 -11.97 -10.48
C LYS A 120 -24.91 -10.97 -10.18
N GLY A 121 -25.68 -11.16 -9.11
CA GLY A 121 -26.68 -10.19 -8.65
C GLY A 121 -26.08 -8.86 -8.19
N PHE A 122 -24.78 -8.85 -7.89
CA PHE A 122 -24.00 -7.68 -7.45
C PHE A 122 -22.97 -7.23 -8.48
N ALA A 123 -23.11 -7.60 -9.77
CA ALA A 123 -22.06 -7.38 -10.78
C ALA A 123 -21.58 -5.91 -10.93
N THR A 124 -22.50 -4.94 -10.93
CA THR A 124 -22.13 -3.51 -10.97
C THR A 124 -21.33 -3.09 -9.76
N PHE A 125 -21.70 -3.63 -8.60
CA PHE A 125 -21.05 -3.36 -7.34
C PHE A 125 -19.64 -3.98 -7.29
N GLU A 126 -19.50 -5.24 -7.70
CA GLU A 126 -18.21 -5.92 -7.82
C GLU A 126 -17.29 -5.16 -8.78
N THR A 127 -17.84 -4.63 -9.89
CA THR A 127 -17.07 -3.83 -10.86
C THR A 127 -16.51 -2.55 -10.23
N VAL A 128 -17.32 -1.81 -9.48
CA VAL A 128 -16.87 -0.57 -8.83
C VAL A 128 -15.86 -0.87 -7.73
N ARG A 129 -16.14 -1.88 -6.90
CA ARG A 129 -15.23 -2.32 -5.84
C ARG A 129 -13.88 -2.73 -6.40
N ASP A 130 -13.87 -3.62 -7.39
CA ASP A 130 -12.64 -4.11 -8.01
C ASP A 130 -11.90 -2.96 -8.70
N GLY A 131 -12.60 -2.03 -9.35
CA GLY A 131 -11.99 -0.83 -9.92
C GLY A 131 -11.25 0.02 -8.87
N ILE A 132 -11.85 0.21 -7.70
CA ILE A 132 -11.22 0.93 -6.58
C ILE A 132 -9.98 0.18 -6.08
N GLU A 133 -10.07 -1.14 -5.90
CA GLU A 133 -8.93 -1.94 -5.45
C GLU A 133 -7.77 -1.95 -6.42
N GLN A 134 -8.04 -2.08 -7.73
CA GLN A 134 -7.00 -2.10 -8.77
C GLN A 134 -6.37 -0.71 -9.00
N ALA A 135 -7.07 0.38 -8.66
CA ALA A 135 -6.48 1.71 -8.71
C ALA A 135 -5.63 2.02 -7.47
N SER A 136 -5.95 1.41 -6.32
CA SER A 136 -5.35 1.74 -5.03
C SER A 136 -3.90 1.23 -4.90
N VAL A 137 -2.96 2.18 -4.84
CA VAL A 137 -1.54 1.90 -4.54
C VAL A 137 -1.38 1.17 -3.20
N THR A 138 -2.27 1.43 -2.24
CA THR A 138 -2.28 0.72 -0.95
C THR A 138 -2.65 -0.74 -1.09
N LYS A 139 -3.67 -1.10 -1.88
CA LYS A 139 -4.01 -2.51 -2.08
C LYS A 139 -2.89 -3.26 -2.80
N HIS A 140 -2.20 -2.64 -3.76
CA HIS A 140 -1.01 -3.23 -4.37
C HIS A 140 0.14 -3.43 -3.36
N PHE A 141 0.36 -2.45 -2.48
CA PHE A 141 1.35 -2.56 -1.41
C PHE A 141 0.98 -3.65 -0.40
N GLU A 142 -0.28 -3.73 0.02
CA GLU A 142 -0.80 -4.78 0.92
C GLU A 142 -0.62 -6.17 0.30
N ARG A 143 -1.08 -6.38 -0.94
CA ARG A 143 -0.94 -7.68 -1.65
C ARG A 143 0.51 -8.11 -1.74
N PHE A 144 1.41 -7.19 -2.11
CA PHE A 144 2.85 -7.46 -2.19
C PHE A 144 3.43 -7.83 -0.82
N THR A 145 3.20 -7.00 0.20
CA THR A 145 3.78 -7.21 1.53
C THR A 145 3.23 -8.45 2.22
N PHE A 146 1.94 -8.75 2.07
CA PHE A 146 1.33 -9.94 2.63
C PHE A 146 1.88 -11.22 1.99
N ALA A 147 2.16 -11.19 0.70
CA ALA A 147 2.78 -12.31 0.00
C ALA A 147 4.25 -12.49 0.43
N VAL A 148 5.04 -11.40 0.43
CA VAL A 148 6.46 -11.45 0.80
C VAL A 148 6.68 -11.85 2.26
N LEU A 149 5.84 -11.38 3.19
CA LEU A 149 5.92 -11.75 4.60
C LEU A 149 5.24 -13.09 4.92
N GLY A 150 4.60 -13.74 3.94
CA GLY A 150 3.93 -15.02 4.16
C GLY A 150 2.70 -14.93 5.06
N ILE A 151 2.05 -13.77 5.15
CA ILE A 151 0.85 -13.55 5.99
C ILE A 151 -0.33 -14.40 5.48
N LYS A 152 -0.48 -14.50 4.15
CA LYS A 152 -1.49 -15.41 3.59
C LYS A 152 -0.94 -16.83 3.52
N ALA A 153 -1.77 -17.80 3.92
CA ALA A 153 -1.42 -19.22 3.96
C ALA A 153 -0.86 -19.74 2.63
N THR A 154 -1.33 -19.21 1.49
CA THR A 154 -0.82 -19.57 0.16
C THR A 154 0.67 -19.30 0.00
N TYR A 155 1.20 -18.22 0.59
CA TYR A 155 2.60 -17.80 0.46
C TYR A 155 3.49 -18.19 1.65
N ALA A 156 2.88 -18.69 2.73
CA ALA A 156 3.60 -19.12 3.92
C ALA A 156 4.56 -20.28 3.58
N GLY A 157 5.84 -20.10 3.89
CA GLY A 157 6.88 -21.10 3.61
C GLY A 157 7.31 -21.21 2.14
N MET A 158 6.72 -20.44 1.23
CA MET A 158 7.17 -20.42 -0.17
C MET A 158 8.47 -19.63 -0.33
N PRO A 159 9.39 -20.04 -1.22
CA PRO A 159 10.60 -19.29 -1.50
C PRO A 159 10.29 -17.91 -2.11
N LEU A 160 11.14 -16.92 -1.84
CA LEU A 160 10.97 -15.54 -2.29
C LEU A 160 10.88 -15.38 -3.82
N GLY A 161 11.67 -16.12 -4.59
CA GLY A 161 11.74 -15.96 -6.05
C GLY A 161 10.37 -16.08 -6.75
N PRO A 162 9.65 -17.19 -6.58
CA PRO A 162 8.29 -17.35 -7.13
C PRO A 162 7.31 -16.26 -6.65
N ILE A 163 7.36 -15.88 -5.37
CA ILE A 163 6.51 -14.82 -4.82
C ILE A 163 6.76 -13.50 -5.56
N LEU A 164 8.02 -13.12 -5.77
CA LEU A 164 8.37 -11.88 -6.45
C LEU A 164 7.96 -11.86 -7.92
N ILE A 165 8.02 -13.00 -8.61
CA ILE A 165 7.54 -13.13 -9.99
C ILE A 165 6.02 -12.93 -10.04
N GLU A 166 5.28 -13.60 -9.16
CA GLU A 166 3.83 -13.49 -9.10
C GLU A 166 3.38 -12.06 -8.73
N MET A 167 4.11 -11.42 -7.82
CA MET A 167 3.79 -10.07 -7.33
C MET A 167 4.39 -8.94 -8.18
N LEU A 168 5.04 -9.24 -9.30
CA LEU A 168 5.74 -8.26 -10.13
C LEU A 168 4.81 -7.13 -10.60
N ALA A 169 3.56 -7.45 -10.96
CA ALA A 169 2.59 -6.45 -11.40
C ALA A 169 2.28 -5.42 -10.29
N ASN A 170 2.14 -5.87 -9.03
CA ASN A 170 1.94 -4.98 -7.89
C ASN A 170 3.14 -4.05 -7.68
N LEU A 171 4.35 -4.61 -7.81
CA LEU A 171 5.59 -3.84 -7.67
C LEU A 171 5.69 -2.77 -8.77
N ILE A 172 5.48 -3.16 -10.03
CA ILE A 172 5.46 -2.23 -11.17
C ILE A 172 4.44 -1.11 -10.94
N TRP A 173 3.23 -1.43 -10.48
CA TRP A 173 2.20 -0.43 -10.23
C TRP A 173 2.62 0.62 -9.19
N ILE A 174 3.23 0.18 -8.08
CA ILE A 174 3.71 1.08 -7.02
C ILE A 174 4.80 2.02 -7.57
N PHE A 175 5.79 1.47 -8.29
CA PHE A 175 6.87 2.27 -8.85
C PHE A 175 6.38 3.22 -9.94
N LEU A 176 5.49 2.78 -10.83
CA LEU A 176 4.91 3.64 -11.86
C LEU A 176 4.07 4.78 -11.27
N ASN A 177 3.36 4.55 -10.16
CA ASN A 177 2.65 5.62 -9.46
C ASN A 177 3.63 6.64 -8.87
N ALA A 178 4.69 6.19 -8.19
CA ALA A 178 5.71 7.09 -7.65
C ALA A 178 6.40 7.90 -8.77
N LEU A 179 6.77 7.25 -9.87
CA LEU A 179 7.37 7.90 -11.03
C LEU A 179 6.40 8.87 -11.73
N GLY A 180 5.13 8.48 -11.88
CA GLY A 180 4.09 9.31 -12.49
C GLY A 180 3.81 10.57 -11.67
N LEU A 181 3.73 10.45 -10.34
CA LEU A 181 3.62 11.60 -9.44
C LEU A 181 4.89 12.47 -9.48
N GLY A 182 6.08 11.86 -9.56
CA GLY A 182 7.33 12.59 -9.73
C GLY A 182 7.36 13.37 -11.04
N ALA A 183 6.95 12.76 -12.15
CA ALA A 183 6.86 13.40 -13.45
C ALA A 183 5.82 14.53 -13.44
N LEU A 184 4.66 14.31 -12.82
CA LEU A 184 3.62 15.34 -12.66
C LEU A 184 4.15 16.53 -11.85
N ALA A 185 4.87 16.29 -10.76
CA ALA A 185 5.48 17.34 -9.96
C ALA A 185 6.49 18.20 -10.76
N LEU A 186 7.18 17.60 -11.72
CA LEU A 186 8.12 18.30 -12.60
C LEU A 186 7.43 19.00 -13.78
N ALA A 187 6.32 18.45 -14.27
CA ALA A 187 5.57 19.00 -15.39
C ALA A 187 4.69 20.20 -14.99
N LEU A 188 4.24 20.24 -13.74
CA LEU A 188 3.43 21.34 -13.23
C LEU A 188 4.29 22.59 -12.94
N PRO A 189 3.72 23.81 -13.06
CA PRO A 189 4.44 25.05 -12.78
C PRO A 189 4.96 25.08 -11.34
N LEU A 190 6.27 25.17 -11.20
CA LEU A 190 6.91 25.31 -9.90
C LEU A 190 6.71 26.75 -9.41
N ASN A 191 5.98 26.94 -8.32
CA ASN A 191 5.83 28.24 -7.65
C ASN A 191 6.46 28.19 -6.25
N PRO A 192 7.78 28.45 -6.12
CA PRO A 192 8.49 28.36 -4.84
C PRO A 192 7.98 29.35 -3.80
N ASP A 193 7.37 30.46 -4.21
CA ASP A 193 6.82 31.47 -3.29
C ASP A 193 5.68 30.89 -2.43
N ARG A 194 5.03 29.81 -2.88
CA ARG A 194 4.04 29.05 -2.09
C ARG A 194 4.65 28.23 -0.96
N LEU A 195 5.95 27.94 -1.03
CA LEU A 195 6.68 27.17 -0.04
C LEU A 195 7.35 28.05 1.02
N ALA A 196 7.44 29.37 0.77
CA ALA A 196 7.94 30.31 1.75
C ALA A 196 6.93 30.48 2.88
N LYS A 197 7.42 30.45 4.13
CA LYS A 197 6.60 30.81 5.30
C LYS A 197 6.15 32.26 5.12
N ALA A 198 4.83 32.49 5.13
CA ALA A 198 4.28 33.78 5.53
C ALA A 198 4.63 34.04 7.00
#